data_AF-A0A9E3I7W0-F1
#
_entry.id   AF-A0A9E3I7W0-F1
#
_cell.length_a   1.000
_cell.length_b   1.000
_cell.length_c   1.000
_cell.angle_alpha   90.00
_cell.angle_beta   90.00
_cell.angle_gamma   90.00
#
_symmetry.space_group_name_H-M   'P 1'
#
loop_
_entity.id
_entity.type
_entity.pdbx_description
1 polymer ?
#
loop_
_entity_poly.entity_id
_entity_poly.type
_entity_poly.pdbx_seq_one_letter_code
_entity_poly.pdbx_strand_id
1 'polypeptide(L)'
;MQIGGNMSNKSHIKKAGLFGTCIVIVLLALALNLFAVNQAVCTEGPKLILKPSPASELPLKGLPFKIVYETRRKTDGKENWELYLINADGSNPVNLTNTANVDEMYPHASSDGTKICFVVDEGAGRRKVRSIYYMNIDGTGRVKVADNVRQPCWSPDGKTIAYLKGEFERYTIKDFATKGLFFYDIETGKHTEHPNKNMHHL
;
A
#
# COMPACT_ATOMS: atom_id res chain seq x y z
N MET A 1 42.05 63.29 -30.96
CA MET A 1 42.90 64.50 -30.83
C MET A 1 42.47 65.18 -29.53
N GLN A 2 43.40 65.76 -28.74
CA GLN A 2 43.18 66.42 -27.43
C GLN A 2 43.34 65.47 -26.19
N ILE A 3 44.49 65.51 -25.45
CA ILE A 3 44.75 66.08 -24.09
C ILE A 3 43.60 65.91 -23.08
N GLY A 4 43.75 65.55 -21.80
CA GLY A 4 44.87 65.40 -20.87
C GLY A 4 44.31 65.55 -19.43
N GLY A 5 45.08 65.21 -18.39
CA GLY A 5 44.98 65.87 -17.08
C GLY A 5 44.06 65.28 -16.00
N ASN A 6 44.69 64.93 -14.89
CA ASN A 6 44.15 64.59 -13.57
C ASN A 6 43.37 65.77 -12.95
N MET A 7 42.24 65.53 -12.26
CA MET A 7 41.69 66.50 -11.29
C MET A 7 40.83 65.85 -10.20
N SER A 8 41.21 66.19 -8.97
CA SER A 8 40.38 66.22 -7.76
C SER A 8 39.15 67.11 -7.98
N ASN A 9 38.00 66.84 -7.34
CA ASN A 9 37.42 67.84 -6.44
C ASN A 9 36.33 67.30 -5.50
N LYS A 10 36.28 67.95 -4.35
CA LYS A 10 35.37 67.75 -3.22
C LYS A 10 33.98 68.35 -3.47
N SER A 11 33.02 67.80 -2.72
CA SER A 11 31.91 68.48 -2.02
C SER A 11 30.91 69.32 -2.81
N HIS A 12 29.62 69.01 -2.64
CA HIS A 12 28.63 70.04 -2.30
C HIS A 12 27.48 69.48 -1.45
N ILE A 13 27.27 70.18 -0.33
CA ILE A 13 26.18 70.06 0.64
C ILE A 13 25.14 71.15 0.33
N LYS A 14 23.84 70.84 0.45
CA LYS A 14 22.71 71.64 1.02
C LYS A 14 21.38 70.98 0.60
N LYS A 15 20.57 70.38 1.50
CA LYS A 15 19.72 70.86 2.62
C LYS A 15 18.25 71.14 2.23
N ALA A 16 17.36 70.76 3.16
CA ALA A 16 15.91 71.04 3.32
C ALA A 16 14.94 70.05 2.66
N GLY A 17 13.90 69.49 3.29
CA GLY A 17 13.33 69.56 4.65
C GLY A 17 12.25 68.45 4.74
N LEU A 18 12.20 67.65 5.81
CA LEU A 18 11.36 67.75 7.02
C LEU A 18 10.10 66.84 6.95
N PHE A 19 9.78 66.24 8.10
CA PHE A 19 8.70 65.28 8.43
C PHE A 19 9.01 63.80 8.10
N GLY A 20 9.05 62.86 9.03
CA GLY A 20 8.78 62.91 10.47
C GLY A 20 8.97 61.53 11.09
N THR A 21 9.44 61.56 12.35
CA THR A 21 9.07 60.70 13.48
C THR A 21 9.39 59.20 13.49
N CYS A 22 10.19 58.87 14.52
CA CYS A 22 10.17 57.67 15.37
C CYS A 22 10.93 56.42 14.91
N ILE A 23 12.25 56.52 14.96
CA ILE A 23 13.06 55.50 15.66
C ILE A 23 12.88 55.76 17.17
N VAL A 24 12.76 54.68 17.94
CA VAL A 24 12.84 54.54 19.42
C VAL A 24 11.57 53.92 20.03
N ILE A 25 11.76 52.70 20.55
CA ILE A 25 10.87 51.85 21.38
C ILE A 25 9.74 51.12 20.62
N VAL A 26 10.02 49.90 20.14
CA VAL A 26 9.25 48.68 20.46
C VAL A 26 10.17 47.46 20.21
N LEU A 27 11.17 47.26 21.05
CA LEU A 27 11.95 46.00 21.09
C LEU A 27 11.46 45.06 22.20
N LEU A 28 10.24 45.27 22.71
CA LEU A 28 9.67 44.49 23.81
C LEU A 28 8.19 44.09 23.63
N ALA A 29 7.71 43.97 22.40
CA ALA A 29 6.36 43.43 22.12
C ALA A 29 6.33 42.27 21.09
N LEU A 30 7.49 41.82 20.61
CA LEU A 30 7.58 40.67 19.70
C LEU A 30 8.21 39.42 20.34
N ALA A 31 8.64 39.49 21.60
CA ALA A 31 9.12 38.34 22.37
C ALA A 31 8.02 37.68 23.25
N LEU A 32 6.85 38.29 23.37
CA LEU A 32 5.75 37.78 24.21
C LEU A 32 4.60 37.11 23.43
N ASN A 33 4.66 37.11 22.10
CA ASN A 33 3.70 36.37 21.25
C ASN A 33 4.30 35.12 20.58
N LEU A 34 5.53 34.72 20.96
CA LEU A 34 6.08 33.42 20.56
C LEU A 34 5.99 32.34 21.66
N PHE A 35 5.36 32.64 22.80
CA PHE A 35 5.25 31.71 23.94
C PHE A 35 3.81 31.44 24.37
N ALA A 36 2.86 31.53 23.45
CA ALA A 36 1.53 30.95 23.65
C ALA A 36 1.10 30.30 22.34
N VAL A 37 0.64 29.05 22.40
CA VAL A 37 0.22 28.17 21.28
C VAL A 37 1.44 27.55 20.56
N ASN A 38 1.83 26.28 20.71
CA ASN A 38 1.18 25.06 21.13
C ASN A 38 2.21 24.19 21.88
N GLN A 39 2.21 24.21 23.20
CA GLN A 39 2.42 22.94 23.91
C GLN A 39 1.02 22.35 24.07
N ALA A 40 0.52 21.74 22.99
CA ALA A 40 -0.38 20.63 23.21
C ALA A 40 0.48 19.59 23.92
N VAL A 41 0.45 19.62 25.25
CA VAL A 41 0.80 18.45 26.04
C VAL A 41 -0.14 17.39 25.51
N CYS A 42 0.38 16.49 24.68
CA CYS A 42 -0.28 15.23 24.40
C CYS A 42 -0.33 14.51 25.76
N THR A 43 -1.29 14.85 26.60
CA THR A 43 -1.65 14.01 27.72
C THR A 43 -2.05 12.71 27.08
N GLU A 44 -1.32 11.64 27.36
CA GLU A 44 -1.76 10.30 26.97
C GLU A 44 -3.22 10.19 27.40
N GLY A 45 -4.12 10.12 26.41
CA GLY A 45 -5.52 9.85 26.68
C GLY A 45 -5.61 8.57 27.51
N PRO A 46 -6.67 8.37 28.30
CA PRO A 46 -6.80 7.18 29.12
C PRO A 46 -6.48 5.97 28.26
N LYS A 47 -5.42 5.24 28.63
CA LYS A 47 -4.99 4.04 27.92
C LYS A 47 -6.20 3.12 27.92
N LEU A 48 -6.82 2.94 26.76
CA LEU A 48 -7.94 2.02 26.59
C LEU A 48 -7.38 0.63 26.90
N ILE A 49 -7.56 0.18 28.13
CA ILE A 49 -7.32 -1.20 28.51
C ILE A 49 -8.52 -1.98 27.97
N LEU A 50 -8.45 -2.30 26.68
CA LEU A 50 -9.36 -3.24 26.06
C LEU A 50 -9.09 -4.59 26.72
N LYS A 51 -9.95 -5.00 27.66
CA LYS A 51 -10.02 -6.40 28.05
C LYS A 51 -10.53 -7.16 26.82
N PRO A 52 -9.79 -8.16 26.30
CA PRO A 52 -10.32 -9.02 25.25
C PRO A 52 -11.68 -9.56 25.70
N SER A 53 -12.66 -9.56 24.81
CA SER A 53 -13.92 -10.25 25.08
C SER A 53 -13.60 -11.70 25.50
N PRO A 54 -14.24 -12.22 26.55
CA PRO A 54 -14.11 -13.62 26.92
C PRO A 54 -14.30 -14.54 25.71
N ALA A 55 -13.41 -15.52 25.53
CA ALA A 55 -13.46 -16.45 24.39
C ALA A 55 -14.80 -17.22 24.28
N SER A 56 -15.54 -17.33 25.38
CA SER A 56 -16.85 -17.95 25.47
C SER A 56 -18.02 -17.07 24.99
N GLU A 57 -17.80 -15.80 24.65
CA GLU A 57 -18.87 -14.86 24.28
C GLU A 57 -19.17 -14.78 22.78
N LEU A 58 -18.28 -15.25 21.90
CA LEU A 58 -18.50 -15.19 20.45
C LEU A 58 -19.10 -16.52 19.95
N PRO A 59 -20.39 -16.57 19.56
CA PRO A 59 -21.01 -17.78 19.05
C PRO A 59 -20.57 -18.07 17.60
N LEU A 60 -19.28 -18.40 17.41
CA LEU A 60 -18.65 -18.54 16.10
C LEU A 60 -19.32 -19.60 15.20
N LYS A 61 -19.87 -20.66 15.81
CA LYS A 61 -20.51 -21.77 15.10
C LYS A 61 -21.76 -21.36 14.32
N GLY A 62 -22.45 -20.30 14.75
CA GLY A 62 -23.64 -19.78 14.08
C GLY A 62 -23.35 -18.68 13.07
N LEU A 63 -22.09 -18.25 12.93
CA LEU A 63 -21.73 -17.18 12.01
C LEU A 63 -21.75 -17.68 10.56
N PRO A 64 -22.30 -16.90 9.62
CA PRO A 64 -22.29 -17.26 8.20
C PRO A 64 -20.92 -17.03 7.55
N PHE A 65 -19.95 -16.49 8.30
CA PHE A 65 -18.65 -16.12 7.79
C PHE A 65 -17.70 -17.31 7.69
N LYS A 66 -16.86 -17.29 6.67
CA LYS A 66 -15.80 -18.27 6.44
C LYS A 66 -14.47 -17.56 6.34
N ILE A 67 -13.41 -18.31 6.58
CA ILE A 67 -12.03 -17.86 6.49
C ILE A 67 -11.40 -18.59 5.31
N VAL A 68 -10.84 -17.84 4.37
CA VAL A 68 -9.93 -18.38 3.36
C VAL A 68 -8.50 -18.19 3.85
N TYR A 69 -7.67 -19.22 3.74
CA TYR A 69 -6.30 -19.19 4.21
C TYR A 69 -5.41 -20.12 3.41
N GLU A 70 -4.12 -19.80 3.32
CA GLU A 70 -3.09 -20.69 2.81
C GLU A 70 -2.51 -21.58 3.91
N THR A 71 -2.14 -22.79 3.53
CA THR A 71 -1.60 -23.78 4.46
C THR A 71 -0.66 -24.71 3.72
N ARG A 72 0.50 -24.99 4.33
CA ARG A 72 1.47 -25.94 3.79
C ARG A 72 1.18 -27.32 4.34
N ARG A 73 0.86 -28.27 3.45
CA ARG A 73 0.50 -29.64 3.83
C ARG A 73 0.75 -30.60 2.68
N LYS A 74 0.60 -31.90 2.96
CA LYS A 74 0.79 -32.97 1.98
C LYS A 74 -0.49 -33.23 1.18
N THR A 75 -0.42 -33.03 -0.13
CA THR A 75 -1.49 -33.31 -1.10
C THR A 75 -0.95 -34.20 -2.21
N ASP A 76 -1.64 -35.31 -2.50
CA ASP A 76 -1.20 -36.35 -3.45
C ASP A 76 0.27 -36.78 -3.32
N GLY A 77 0.76 -36.86 -2.08
CA GLY A 77 2.12 -37.30 -1.81
C GLY A 77 3.17 -36.19 -1.74
N LYS A 78 2.85 -34.94 -2.11
CA LYS A 78 3.79 -33.80 -2.14
C LYS A 78 3.38 -32.72 -1.14
N GLU A 79 4.37 -32.08 -0.52
CA GLU A 79 4.13 -30.94 0.38
C GLU A 79 4.23 -29.63 -0.39
N ASN A 80 3.12 -28.89 -0.47
CA ASN A 80 3.01 -27.60 -1.15
C ASN A 80 2.06 -26.66 -0.40
N TRP A 81 2.02 -25.39 -0.82
CA TRP A 81 1.03 -24.43 -0.33
C TRP A 81 -0.28 -24.56 -1.10
N GLU A 82 -1.39 -24.66 -0.37
CA GLU A 82 -2.73 -24.72 -0.95
C GLU A 82 -3.69 -23.79 -0.22
N LEU A 83 -4.79 -23.45 -0.89
CA LEU A 83 -5.82 -22.58 -0.35
C LEU A 83 -6.97 -23.41 0.22
N TYR A 84 -7.35 -23.07 1.44
CA TYR A 84 -8.42 -23.73 2.17
C TYR A 84 -9.50 -22.74 2.57
N LEU A 85 -10.72 -23.26 2.67
CA LEU A 85 -11.87 -22.57 3.25
C LEU A 85 -12.27 -23.27 4.54
N ILE A 86 -12.60 -22.50 5.58
CA ILE A 86 -13.02 -23.04 6.88
C ILE A 86 -14.12 -22.17 7.47
N ASN A 87 -14.98 -22.74 8.30
CA ASN A 87 -15.97 -21.97 9.05
C ASN A 87 -15.28 -21.06 10.08
N ALA A 88 -15.96 -19.98 10.51
CA ALA A 88 -15.44 -19.06 11.52
C ALA A 88 -15.07 -19.74 12.87
N ASP A 89 -15.70 -20.87 13.19
CA ASP A 89 -15.39 -21.69 14.38
C ASP A 89 -14.25 -22.70 14.18
N GLY A 90 -13.64 -22.73 12.99
CA GLY A 90 -12.59 -23.69 12.64
C GLY A 90 -13.10 -25.05 12.18
N SER A 91 -14.41 -25.24 12.03
CA SER A 91 -14.98 -26.49 11.52
C SER A 91 -14.98 -26.57 9.99
N ASN A 92 -15.13 -27.78 9.46
CA ASN A 92 -15.32 -28.09 8.03
C ASN A 92 -14.27 -27.48 7.08
N PRO A 93 -12.97 -27.76 7.28
CA PRO A 93 -11.95 -27.34 6.33
C PRO A 93 -12.13 -28.01 4.97
N VAL A 94 -12.11 -27.22 3.88
CA VAL A 94 -12.22 -27.68 2.49
C VAL A 94 -11.01 -27.20 1.70
N ASN A 95 -10.34 -28.09 0.97
CA ASN A 95 -9.27 -27.73 0.03
C ASN A 95 -9.88 -27.17 -1.25
N LEU A 96 -9.57 -25.91 -1.58
CA LEU A 96 -10.12 -25.24 -2.75
C LEU A 96 -9.34 -25.50 -4.03
N THR A 97 -8.02 -25.75 -3.94
CA THR A 97 -7.16 -25.79 -5.12
C THR A 97 -6.80 -27.21 -5.56
N ASN A 98 -6.46 -28.11 -4.63
CA ASN A 98 -6.10 -29.50 -4.92
C ASN A 98 -5.05 -29.63 -6.05
N THR A 99 -3.96 -28.86 -5.97
CA THR A 99 -2.91 -28.85 -7.01
C THR A 99 -1.51 -29.13 -6.45
N ALA A 100 -1.11 -30.41 -6.43
CA ALA A 100 0.13 -30.88 -5.79
C ALA A 100 1.46 -30.39 -6.42
N ASN A 101 1.44 -29.63 -7.52
CA ASN A 101 2.64 -29.28 -8.29
C ASN A 101 2.96 -27.77 -8.30
N VAL A 102 2.14 -26.94 -7.65
CA VAL A 102 2.34 -25.49 -7.56
C VAL A 102 2.13 -25.02 -6.12
N ASP A 103 2.64 -23.84 -5.80
CA ASP A 103 2.35 -23.19 -4.52
C ASP A 103 1.28 -22.11 -4.72
N GLU A 104 0.16 -22.23 -4.01
CA GLU A 104 -0.94 -21.27 -4.04
C GLU A 104 -1.05 -20.54 -2.71
N MET A 105 -0.91 -19.22 -2.75
CA MET A 105 -0.64 -18.40 -1.57
C MET A 105 -1.35 -17.04 -1.64
N TYR A 106 -1.40 -16.35 -0.51
CA TYR A 106 -1.91 -14.98 -0.38
C TYR A 106 -3.34 -14.80 -0.92
N PRO A 107 -4.32 -15.59 -0.45
CA PRO A 107 -5.69 -15.45 -0.88
C PRO A 107 -6.31 -14.14 -0.37
N HIS A 108 -7.14 -13.52 -1.20
CA HIS A 108 -7.95 -12.37 -0.83
C HIS A 108 -9.37 -12.55 -1.37
N ALA A 109 -10.36 -12.53 -0.47
CA ALA A 109 -11.77 -12.65 -0.83
C ALA A 109 -12.30 -11.34 -1.43
N SER A 110 -13.21 -11.45 -2.40
CA SER A 110 -13.98 -10.30 -2.87
C SER A 110 -14.93 -9.81 -1.78
N SER A 111 -15.33 -8.54 -1.86
CA SER A 111 -16.20 -7.91 -0.85
C SER A 111 -17.57 -8.57 -0.71
N ASP A 112 -18.08 -9.17 -1.80
CA ASP A 112 -19.31 -9.94 -1.83
C ASP A 112 -19.14 -11.41 -1.39
N GLY A 113 -17.90 -11.84 -1.12
CA GLY A 113 -17.56 -13.20 -0.70
C GLY A 113 -17.74 -14.27 -1.78
N THR A 114 -17.97 -13.91 -3.05
CA THR A 114 -18.25 -14.89 -4.11
C THR A 114 -17.00 -15.40 -4.82
N LYS A 115 -15.88 -14.67 -4.72
CA LYS A 115 -14.62 -14.97 -5.40
C LYS A 115 -13.41 -14.79 -4.49
N ILE A 116 -12.30 -15.36 -4.91
CA ILE A 116 -10.98 -15.12 -4.32
C ILE A 116 -9.98 -14.84 -5.42
N CYS A 117 -9.06 -13.91 -5.18
CA CYS A 117 -7.84 -13.73 -5.97
C CYS A 117 -6.64 -14.20 -5.15
N PHE A 118 -5.63 -14.73 -5.81
CA PHE A 118 -4.50 -15.37 -5.15
C PHE A 118 -3.28 -15.45 -6.06
N VAL A 119 -2.15 -15.77 -5.46
CA VAL A 119 -0.87 -15.95 -6.13
C VAL A 119 -0.62 -17.43 -6.37
N VAL A 120 -0.03 -17.75 -7.53
CA VAL A 120 0.44 -19.08 -7.89
C VAL A 120 1.91 -18.98 -8.25
N ASP A 121 2.77 -19.72 -7.55
CA ASP A 121 4.13 -19.97 -8.01
C ASP A 121 4.20 -21.32 -8.71
N GLU A 122 4.56 -21.30 -10.00
CA GLU A 122 4.73 -22.50 -10.81
C GLU A 122 6.19 -22.66 -11.25
N GLY A 123 6.67 -23.90 -11.25
CA GLY A 123 8.04 -24.24 -11.63
C GLY A 123 9.03 -24.21 -10.46
N ALA A 124 10.31 -24.39 -10.78
CA ALA A 124 11.37 -24.57 -9.79
C ALA A 124 12.62 -23.70 -10.08
N GLY A 125 13.32 -23.33 -9.02
CA GLY A 125 14.56 -22.54 -9.10
C GLY A 125 14.37 -21.24 -9.89
N ARG A 126 15.28 -20.97 -10.83
CA ARG A 126 15.24 -19.74 -11.67
C ARG A 126 14.14 -19.73 -12.72
N ARG A 127 13.43 -20.84 -12.90
CA ARG A 127 12.26 -20.95 -13.80
C ARG A 127 10.94 -20.75 -13.07
N LYS A 128 10.97 -20.48 -11.76
CA LYS A 128 9.75 -20.20 -10.99
C LYS A 128 9.10 -18.93 -11.54
N VAL A 129 7.83 -19.00 -11.89
CA VAL A 129 7.02 -17.87 -12.35
C VAL A 129 5.92 -17.66 -11.33
N ARG A 130 5.78 -16.41 -10.89
CA ARG A 130 4.68 -15.98 -10.03
C ARG A 130 3.59 -15.36 -10.88
N SER A 131 2.38 -15.89 -10.75
CA SER A 131 1.20 -15.47 -11.51
C SER A 131 0.05 -15.17 -10.57
N ILE A 132 -0.89 -14.34 -11.02
CA ILE A 132 -2.12 -14.08 -10.28
C ILE A 132 -3.27 -14.78 -10.96
N TYR A 133 -4.13 -15.36 -10.14
CA TYR A 133 -5.37 -16.00 -10.54
C TYR A 133 -6.53 -15.47 -9.71
N TYR A 134 -7.74 -15.69 -10.21
CA TYR A 134 -8.94 -15.66 -9.39
C TYR A 134 -9.81 -16.88 -9.66
N MET A 135 -10.70 -17.20 -8.73
CA MET A 135 -11.69 -18.27 -8.87
C MET A 135 -12.91 -17.99 -7.99
N ASN A 136 -13.98 -18.77 -8.18
CA ASN A 136 -15.14 -18.75 -7.28
C ASN A 136 -14.74 -19.24 -5.88
N ILE A 137 -15.45 -18.79 -4.84
CA ILE A 137 -15.18 -19.15 -3.44
C ILE A 137 -15.30 -20.65 -3.15
N ASP A 138 -15.97 -21.40 -4.03
CA ASP A 138 -16.09 -22.86 -3.97
C ASP A 138 -14.93 -23.60 -4.66
N GLY A 139 -13.94 -22.89 -5.21
CA GLY A 139 -12.78 -23.43 -5.92
C GLY A 139 -12.98 -23.62 -7.43
N THR A 140 -14.19 -23.38 -7.95
CA THR A 140 -14.48 -23.53 -9.39
C THR A 140 -14.14 -22.27 -10.20
N GLY A 141 -14.11 -22.38 -11.53
CA GLY A 141 -14.01 -21.21 -12.40
C GLY A 141 -12.68 -20.46 -12.30
N ARG A 142 -11.57 -21.19 -12.14
CA ARG A 142 -10.23 -20.61 -12.05
C ARG A 142 -9.82 -19.92 -13.36
N VAL A 143 -9.38 -18.67 -13.26
CA VAL A 143 -8.94 -17.83 -14.37
C VAL A 143 -7.58 -17.21 -14.05
N LYS A 144 -6.64 -17.27 -15.00
CA LYS A 144 -5.35 -16.57 -14.91
C LYS A 144 -5.55 -15.10 -15.25
N VAL A 145 -5.08 -14.21 -14.36
CA VAL A 145 -5.08 -12.75 -14.58
C VAL A 145 -3.85 -12.35 -15.38
N ALA A 146 -2.66 -12.67 -14.88
CA ALA A 146 -1.40 -12.32 -15.52
C ALA A 146 -0.25 -13.19 -14.99
N ASP A 147 0.83 -13.24 -15.78
CA ASP A 147 2.11 -13.85 -15.40
C ASP A 147 3.13 -12.77 -14.99
N ASN A 148 4.08 -13.16 -14.15
CA ASN A 148 5.11 -12.29 -13.59
C ASN A 148 4.54 -11.06 -12.85
N VAL A 149 3.63 -11.32 -11.92
CA VAL A 149 2.85 -10.31 -11.18
C VAL A 149 2.69 -10.71 -9.71
N ARG A 150 2.30 -9.77 -8.84
CA ARG A 150 2.31 -9.95 -7.37
C ARG A 150 1.21 -9.14 -6.68
N GLN A 151 0.93 -9.50 -5.43
CA GLN A 151 0.11 -8.74 -4.47
C GLN A 151 -1.27 -8.36 -5.05
N PRO A 152 -2.09 -9.35 -5.45
CA PRO A 152 -3.44 -9.06 -5.90
C PRO A 152 -4.30 -8.52 -4.75
N CYS A 153 -5.18 -7.58 -5.05
CA CYS A 153 -6.30 -7.24 -4.18
C CYS A 153 -7.55 -6.88 -4.99
N TRP A 154 -8.72 -7.16 -4.41
CA TRP A 154 -9.99 -6.79 -5.03
C TRP A 154 -10.28 -5.31 -4.84
N SER A 155 -10.90 -4.68 -5.84
CA SER A 155 -11.59 -3.42 -5.66
C SER A 155 -12.80 -3.58 -4.72
N PRO A 156 -13.26 -2.52 -4.05
CA PRO A 156 -14.41 -2.59 -3.13
C PRO A 156 -15.70 -3.12 -3.77
N ASP A 157 -15.88 -2.93 -5.07
CA ASP A 157 -17.03 -3.40 -5.85
C ASP A 157 -16.87 -4.84 -6.38
N GLY A 158 -15.71 -5.48 -6.18
CA GLY A 158 -15.44 -6.85 -6.61
C GLY A 158 -15.26 -7.03 -8.13
N LYS A 159 -15.23 -5.95 -8.92
CA LYS A 159 -15.15 -6.02 -10.39
C LYS A 159 -13.73 -5.96 -10.96
N THR A 160 -12.78 -5.50 -10.15
CA THR A 160 -11.40 -5.26 -10.58
C THR A 160 -10.42 -5.91 -9.62
N ILE A 161 -9.33 -6.44 -10.15
CA ILE A 161 -8.17 -6.90 -9.37
C ILE A 161 -7.04 -5.93 -9.62
N ALA A 162 -6.57 -5.27 -8.56
CA ALA A 162 -5.33 -4.51 -8.62
C ALA A 162 -4.14 -5.44 -8.39
N TYR A 163 -3.03 -5.21 -9.08
CA TYR A 163 -1.80 -6.01 -8.95
C TYR A 163 -0.55 -5.23 -9.34
N LEU A 164 0.60 -5.81 -9.00
CA LEU A 164 1.90 -5.22 -9.25
C LEU A 164 2.68 -6.07 -10.26
N LYS A 165 3.33 -5.42 -11.22
CA LYS A 165 4.09 -6.11 -12.27
C LYS A 165 5.53 -6.39 -11.81
N GLY A 166 6.00 -7.61 -12.05
CA GLY A 166 7.39 -7.99 -11.83
C GLY A 166 8.34 -7.18 -12.70
N GLU A 167 9.45 -6.74 -12.12
CA GLU A 167 10.44 -5.95 -12.84
C GLU A 167 11.39 -6.75 -13.70
N PHE A 168 11.67 -7.96 -13.26
CA PHE A 168 12.60 -8.90 -13.89
C PHE A 168 11.79 -10.03 -14.50
N GLU A 169 12.24 -10.55 -15.65
CA GLU A 169 11.58 -11.66 -16.34
C GLU A 169 11.74 -13.00 -15.60
N ARG A 170 12.63 -13.08 -14.60
CA ARG A 170 12.92 -14.29 -13.83
C ARG A 170 12.84 -14.00 -12.36
N TYR A 171 12.44 -15.00 -11.58
CA TYR A 171 12.48 -14.92 -10.12
C TYR A 171 13.87 -14.54 -9.62
N THR A 172 13.95 -13.50 -8.78
CA THR A 172 15.19 -13.08 -8.14
C THR A 172 14.98 -12.91 -6.64
N ILE A 173 16.07 -12.97 -5.86
CA ILE A 173 16.04 -12.60 -4.44
C ILE A 173 16.00 -11.07 -4.22
N LYS A 174 16.14 -10.28 -5.30
CA LYS A 174 16.08 -8.82 -5.32
C LYS A 174 14.89 -8.40 -6.20
N ASP A 175 13.70 -8.82 -5.80
CA ASP A 175 12.49 -8.47 -6.51
C ASP A 175 12.00 -7.11 -6.01
N PHE A 176 12.23 -6.09 -6.83
CA PHE A 176 11.52 -4.83 -6.70
C PHE A 176 10.16 -4.98 -7.38
N ALA A 177 9.16 -4.39 -6.76
CA ALA A 177 7.91 -4.08 -7.39
C ALA A 177 7.86 -2.54 -7.27
N THR A 178 8.31 -1.84 -8.30
CA THR A 178 8.27 -0.36 -8.35
C THR A 178 7.68 0.14 -9.66
N LYS A 179 7.42 -0.77 -10.62
CA LYS A 179 6.93 -0.48 -11.98
C LYS A 179 5.42 -0.17 -12.06
N GLY A 180 4.87 0.48 -11.03
CA GLY A 180 3.48 0.95 -11.02
C GLY A 180 2.44 -0.11 -10.63
N LEU A 181 1.20 0.37 -10.53
CA LEU A 181 0.00 -0.38 -10.15
C LEU A 181 -0.85 -0.64 -11.40
N PHE A 182 -1.35 -1.86 -11.55
CA PHE A 182 -2.20 -2.25 -12.67
C PHE A 182 -3.55 -2.74 -12.17
N PHE A 183 -4.56 -2.61 -13.02
CA PHE A 183 -5.93 -3.05 -12.77
C PHE A 183 -6.36 -4.03 -13.86
N TYR A 184 -6.96 -5.13 -13.46
CA TYR A 184 -7.60 -6.12 -14.32
C TYR A 184 -9.10 -6.10 -14.09
N ASP A 185 -9.87 -5.74 -15.10
CA ASP A 185 -11.33 -5.77 -15.10
C ASP A 185 -11.81 -7.20 -15.44
N ILE A 186 -12.59 -7.82 -14.54
CA ILE A 186 -12.96 -9.25 -14.67
C ILE A 186 -14.03 -9.50 -15.73
N GLU A 187 -14.84 -8.49 -16.07
CA GLU A 187 -15.93 -8.63 -17.04
C GLU A 187 -15.38 -8.55 -18.47
N THR A 188 -14.44 -7.64 -18.70
CA THR A 188 -13.85 -7.36 -20.02
C THR A 188 -12.50 -8.05 -20.25
N GLY A 189 -11.84 -8.50 -19.19
CA GLY A 189 -10.46 -9.01 -19.24
C GLY A 189 -9.41 -7.93 -19.52
N LYS A 190 -9.78 -6.64 -19.45
CA LYS A 190 -8.89 -5.54 -19.81
C LYS A 190 -7.90 -5.22 -18.69
N HIS A 191 -6.64 -5.05 -19.06
CA HIS A 191 -5.60 -4.52 -18.19
C HIS A 191 -5.43 -3.01 -18.40
N THR A 192 -5.34 -2.25 -17.32
CA THR A 192 -5.04 -0.80 -17.34
C THR A 192 -3.96 -0.47 -16.31
N GLU A 193 -3.01 0.36 -16.70
CA GLU A 193 -2.03 0.91 -15.76
C GLU A 193 -2.64 2.09 -15.01
N HIS A 194 -2.32 2.22 -13.72
CA HIS A 194 -2.72 3.37 -12.93
C HIS A 194 -2.14 4.66 -13.54
N PRO A 195 -2.92 5.75 -13.65
CA PRO A 195 -2.48 6.96 -14.36
C PRO A 195 -1.27 7.66 -13.72
N ASN A 196 -1.11 7.54 -12.39
CA ASN A 196 0.08 8.04 -11.70
C ASN A 196 1.26 7.06 -11.86
N LYS A 197 2.19 7.41 -12.76
CA LYS A 197 3.40 6.63 -13.07
C LYS A 197 4.53 6.77 -12.03
N ASN A 198 4.38 7.69 -11.08
CA ASN A 198 5.38 7.93 -10.02
C ASN A 198 5.04 7.18 -8.72
N MET A 199 4.06 6.27 -8.74
CA MET A 199 3.76 5.44 -7.58
C MET A 199 4.80 4.34 -7.43
N HIS A 200 5.61 4.48 -6.40
CA HIS A 200 6.51 3.43 -5.94
C HIS A 200 5.86 2.69 -4.79
N HIS A 201 6.08 1.38 -4.75
CA HIS A 201 5.68 0.51 -3.66
C HIS A 201 6.94 -0.14 -3.09
N LEU A 202 6.90 -0.51 -1.81
CA LEU A 202 8.03 -1.03 -1.05
C LEU A 202 8.17 -2.54 -1.20
#